data_AF-A0A9E3KEP9-F1
#
_entry.id   AF-A0A9E3KEP9-F1
#
_cell.length_a   1.000
_cell.length_b   1.000
_cell.length_c   1.000
_cell.angle_alpha   90.00
_cell.angle_beta   90.00
_cell.angle_gamma   90.00
#
_symmetry.space_group_name_H-M   'P 1'
#
loop_
_entity.id
_entity.type
_entity.pdbx_description
1 polymer ?
#
loop_
_entity_poly.entity_id
_entity_poly.type
_entity_poly.pdbx_seq_one_letter_code
_entity_poly.pdbx_strand_id
1 'polypeptide(L)'
;MRMLIPLFTFLCFVATSFSQSEKEAVIKPLNDYMIGTSYNYPEQIKRAFHDTSFLYLTRKANSWIISPEDYSTGFGRRAPGVFNGREAKLTRLDIYQDVAYAEIEIVIRSINARFIDLILLKRFGEEWKIISKTATRFPLVLEYTGPRRETVFEGLRKPWSMAFISEEEALVAEKDGDLLRINLTSKSKTTIEGFPSDLFTPLALDVSKYPKGSYPKDADGRTVRFNAGILEVLLDPDFKENSLVYVSYVSQKGDQYALKVIRGKLVNNRLTEIKRLLNPGPYKAGLFHFGGGMTFGADGLLYITAGERLFYEYEKEGLAIAQDVTDARGKIYRIHPDGSIPLDNPDFGSKAVPGIFALGIRAAQGITLEPGTNKLWFSEHGTIQGDEVNLLEAGANYGWPNVTSGKYRSPNYEPEAIDNAAFTEPIHYWLQTVAPTGLTFYTGNHFPEWQGNLIVPGLSRGSLWRIVLEGEKVKTVEELFMDDHVRLRKAVMSPNGGLYLLTDEENGRILKVTR
;
A
#
# COMPACT_ATOMS: atom_id res chain seq x y z
N MET A 1 0.34 58.72 12.98
CA MET A 1 1.51 58.40 12.14
C MET A 1 1.74 56.90 12.21
N ARG A 2 1.82 56.22 11.04
CA ARG A 2 1.90 54.76 10.77
C ARG A 2 0.60 53.98 11.08
N MET A 3 -0.30 53.67 10.14
CA MET A 3 -0.26 53.02 8.81
C MET A 3 0.05 51.51 8.87
N LEU A 4 -0.98 50.69 8.64
CA LEU A 4 -0.90 49.30 8.17
C LEU A 4 -2.28 48.92 7.59
N ILE A 5 -2.32 48.79 6.26
CA ILE A 5 -3.45 48.33 5.45
C ILE A 5 -3.24 46.82 5.22
N PRO A 6 -4.21 45.93 5.46
CA PRO A 6 -4.06 44.54 5.06
C PRO A 6 -4.33 44.42 3.57
N LEU A 7 -3.29 44.00 2.84
CA LEU A 7 -3.33 43.63 1.43
C LEU A 7 -4.05 42.27 1.32
N PHE A 8 -5.33 42.27 0.95
CA PHE A 8 -6.02 41.05 0.52
C PHE A 8 -5.56 40.73 -0.92
N THR A 9 -4.61 39.81 -1.06
CA THR A 9 -4.27 39.23 -2.35
C THR A 9 -5.38 38.27 -2.76
N PHE A 10 -6.33 38.75 -3.55
CA PHE A 10 -7.30 37.89 -4.22
C PHE A 10 -6.55 37.18 -5.36
N LEU A 11 -6.11 35.95 -5.13
CA LEU A 11 -5.59 35.10 -6.19
C LEU A 11 -6.79 34.65 -7.04
N CYS A 12 -7.17 35.47 -8.02
CA CYS A 12 -8.09 35.04 -9.08
C CYS A 12 -7.40 33.95 -9.89
N PHE A 13 -7.66 32.68 -9.55
CA PHE A 13 -7.58 31.61 -10.54
C PHE A 13 -8.69 31.87 -11.56
N VAL A 14 -8.37 32.65 -12.60
CA VAL A 14 -9.18 32.66 -13.82
C VAL A 14 -8.93 31.32 -14.49
N ALA A 15 -9.70 30.30 -14.08
CA ALA A 15 -9.91 29.14 -14.92
C ALA A 15 -10.67 29.66 -16.14
N THR A 16 -9.96 29.95 -17.23
CA THR A 16 -10.59 30.24 -18.52
C THR A 16 -11.29 28.97 -18.97
N SER A 17 -12.59 28.88 -18.69
CA SER A 17 -13.46 27.86 -19.26
C SER A 17 -13.55 28.13 -20.77
N PHE A 18 -12.83 27.34 -21.57
CA PHE A 18 -12.99 27.35 -23.02
C PHE A 18 -14.42 26.93 -23.39
N SER A 19 -15.03 27.62 -24.36
CA SER A 19 -16.33 27.21 -24.86
C SER A 19 -16.22 25.87 -25.62
N GLN A 20 -17.32 25.12 -25.70
CA GLN A 20 -17.36 23.86 -26.45
C GLN A 20 -16.97 24.07 -27.92
N SER A 21 -17.34 25.23 -28.51
CA SER A 21 -16.99 25.58 -29.89
C SER A 21 -15.50 25.88 -30.09
N GLU A 22 -14.82 26.45 -29.11
CA GLU A 22 -13.36 26.69 -29.21
C GLU A 22 -12.56 25.38 -29.14
N LYS A 23 -12.99 24.43 -28.31
CA LYS A 23 -12.35 23.11 -28.25
C LYS A 23 -12.55 22.33 -29.56
N GLU A 24 -13.74 22.42 -30.16
CA GLU A 24 -14.02 21.83 -31.48
C GLU A 24 -13.15 22.45 -32.57
N ALA A 25 -12.93 23.77 -32.54
CA ALA A 25 -12.08 24.49 -33.48
C ALA A 25 -10.60 24.04 -33.41
N VAL A 26 -10.06 23.82 -32.21
CA VAL A 26 -8.68 23.30 -32.02
C VAL A 26 -8.55 21.85 -32.44
N ILE A 27 -9.58 21.03 -32.22
CA ILE A 27 -9.57 19.60 -32.56
C ILE A 27 -9.63 19.38 -34.07
N LYS A 28 -10.29 20.28 -34.82
CA LYS A 28 -10.45 20.15 -36.27
C LYS A 28 -9.13 19.88 -37.04
N PRO A 29 -8.06 20.69 -36.93
CA PRO A 29 -6.79 20.40 -37.61
C PRO A 29 -6.14 19.08 -37.13
N LEU A 30 -6.33 18.68 -35.86
CA LEU A 30 -5.83 17.41 -35.35
C LEU A 30 -6.58 16.22 -35.99
N ASN A 31 -7.90 16.32 -36.16
CA ASN A 31 -8.69 15.33 -36.87
C ASN A 31 -8.33 15.27 -38.36
N ASP A 32 -8.18 16.42 -39.03
CA ASP A 32 -7.72 16.50 -40.42
C ASP A 32 -6.36 15.79 -40.58
N TYR A 33 -5.44 15.96 -39.63
CA TYR A 33 -4.15 15.25 -39.60
C TYR A 33 -4.29 13.74 -39.34
N MET A 34 -5.01 13.34 -38.28
CA MET A 34 -5.17 11.93 -37.89
C MET A 34 -5.90 11.12 -38.96
N ILE A 35 -7.04 11.62 -39.44
CA ILE A 35 -7.84 10.96 -40.48
C ILE A 35 -7.08 10.98 -41.79
N GLY A 36 -6.49 12.13 -42.15
CA GLY A 36 -5.72 12.25 -43.39
C GLY A 36 -4.57 11.25 -43.47
N THR A 37 -3.81 11.10 -42.38
CA THR A 37 -2.72 10.13 -42.32
C THR A 37 -3.19 8.67 -42.17
N SER A 38 -4.36 8.40 -41.62
CA SER A 38 -4.89 7.04 -41.44
C SER A 38 -5.62 6.49 -42.67
N TYR A 39 -6.23 7.36 -43.47
CA TYR A 39 -7.12 7.01 -44.58
C TYR A 39 -6.69 7.57 -45.94
N ASN A 40 -5.44 8.02 -46.07
CA ASN A 40 -4.85 8.48 -47.35
C ASN A 40 -5.57 9.72 -47.94
N TYR A 41 -5.78 10.77 -47.14
CA TYR A 41 -6.29 12.05 -47.64
C TYR A 41 -5.20 13.15 -47.60
N PRO A 42 -4.34 13.26 -48.62
CA PRO A 42 -3.28 14.28 -48.68
C PRO A 42 -3.79 15.71 -48.44
N GLU A 43 -4.93 16.07 -49.02
CA GLU A 43 -5.51 17.41 -48.89
C GLU A 43 -6.01 17.72 -47.47
N GLN A 44 -6.43 16.71 -46.69
CA GLN A 44 -6.75 16.92 -45.27
C GLN A 44 -5.46 17.16 -44.47
N ILE A 45 -4.40 16.39 -44.76
CA ILE A 45 -3.10 16.59 -44.13
C ILE A 45 -2.62 18.01 -44.42
N LYS A 46 -2.57 18.45 -45.68
CA LYS A 46 -2.15 19.82 -46.03
C LYS A 46 -2.96 20.88 -45.30
N ARG A 47 -4.29 20.75 -45.31
CA ARG A 47 -5.19 21.70 -44.65
C ARG A 47 -4.99 21.79 -43.13
N ALA A 48 -4.53 20.72 -42.47
CA ALA A 48 -4.28 20.70 -41.04
C ALA A 48 -3.11 21.62 -40.62
N PHE A 49 -2.14 21.82 -41.51
CA PHE A 49 -0.92 22.58 -41.24
C PHE A 49 -1.03 24.03 -41.73
N HIS A 50 -0.24 24.90 -41.11
CA HIS A 50 0.05 26.23 -41.64
C HIS A 50 1.12 26.13 -42.74
N ASP A 51 1.06 26.97 -43.76
CA ASP A 51 1.94 26.88 -44.95
C ASP A 51 3.44 27.02 -44.64
N THR A 52 3.77 27.74 -43.55
CA THR A 52 5.16 27.94 -43.08
C THR A 52 5.62 26.91 -42.05
N SER A 53 4.82 25.89 -41.76
CA SER A 53 5.15 24.88 -40.76
C SER A 53 6.16 23.86 -41.27
N PHE A 54 6.85 23.21 -40.34
CA PHE A 54 7.80 22.14 -40.63
C PHE A 54 7.56 20.93 -39.73
N LEU A 55 7.79 19.74 -40.29
CA LEU A 55 7.72 18.48 -39.58
C LEU A 55 9.15 17.96 -39.35
N TYR A 56 9.49 17.71 -38.10
CA TYR A 56 10.76 17.13 -37.67
C TYR A 56 10.57 15.63 -37.51
N LEU A 57 11.18 14.84 -38.39
CA LEU A 57 11.02 13.40 -38.42
C LEU A 57 12.35 12.70 -38.13
N THR A 58 12.28 11.58 -37.43
CA THR A 58 13.44 10.73 -37.12
C THR A 58 13.18 9.30 -37.55
N ARG A 59 14.17 8.66 -38.17
CA ARG A 59 14.18 7.22 -38.42
C ARG A 59 15.59 6.68 -38.22
N LYS A 60 15.74 5.77 -37.25
CA LYS A 60 17.04 5.27 -36.80
C LYS A 60 17.92 6.45 -36.35
N ALA A 61 19.17 6.54 -36.81
CA ALA A 61 20.11 7.59 -36.44
C ALA A 61 19.97 8.89 -37.28
N ASN A 62 19.04 8.94 -38.24
CA ASN A 62 18.87 10.09 -39.13
C ASN A 62 17.65 10.91 -38.77
N SER A 63 17.80 12.23 -38.76
CA SER A 63 16.72 13.20 -38.67
C SER A 63 16.62 14.01 -39.97
N TRP A 64 15.41 14.44 -40.31
CA TRP A 64 15.17 15.36 -41.42
C TRP A 64 13.97 16.25 -41.15
N ILE A 65 13.94 17.38 -41.88
CA ILE A 65 12.85 18.34 -41.86
C ILE A 65 12.11 18.21 -43.19
N ILE A 66 10.78 18.18 -43.14
CA ILE A 66 9.93 18.07 -44.33
C ILE A 66 8.76 19.05 -44.25
N SER A 67 8.37 19.61 -45.40
CA SER A 67 7.19 20.46 -45.49
C SER A 67 5.89 19.63 -45.37
N PRO A 68 4.76 20.23 -44.96
CA PRO A 68 3.46 19.55 -44.98
C PRO A 68 3.08 19.05 -46.37
N GLU A 69 3.39 19.83 -47.42
CA GLU A 69 3.15 19.46 -48.81
C GLU A 69 3.88 18.14 -49.14
N ASP A 70 5.19 18.11 -48.95
CA ASP A 70 6.01 16.92 -49.23
C ASP A 70 5.60 15.73 -48.36
N TYR A 71 5.31 15.96 -47.08
CA TYR A 71 4.85 14.90 -46.17
C TYR A 71 3.53 14.29 -46.64
N SER A 72 2.59 15.11 -47.11
CA SER A 72 1.27 14.66 -47.58
C SER A 72 1.37 13.76 -48.82
N THR A 73 2.38 13.94 -49.69
CA THR A 73 2.58 13.12 -50.88
C THR A 73 2.78 11.63 -50.54
N GLY A 74 3.36 11.34 -49.36
CA GLY A 74 3.54 9.98 -48.85
C GLY A 74 2.23 9.22 -48.66
N PHE A 75 1.11 9.95 -48.56
CA PHE A 75 -0.24 9.41 -48.37
C PHE A 75 -1.08 9.43 -49.66
N GLY A 76 -0.51 9.84 -50.81
CA GLY A 76 -1.19 9.80 -52.11
C GLY A 76 -1.08 8.46 -52.85
N ARG A 77 -0.32 7.49 -52.32
CA ARG A 77 -0.01 6.21 -52.99
C ARG A 77 -1.16 5.20 -52.97
N ARG A 78 -2.15 5.39 -52.09
CA ARG A 78 -3.33 4.53 -51.93
C ARG A 78 -4.58 5.36 -52.16
N ALA A 79 -5.67 4.72 -52.56
CA ALA A 79 -6.94 5.40 -52.79
C ALA A 79 -7.42 6.13 -51.50
N PRO A 80 -7.92 7.38 -51.61
CA PRO A 80 -8.51 8.08 -50.48
C PRO A 80 -9.67 7.31 -49.85
N GLY A 81 -9.73 7.31 -48.52
CA GLY A 81 -10.73 6.57 -47.72
C GLY A 81 -10.34 5.14 -47.35
N VAL A 82 -9.22 4.62 -47.87
CA VAL A 82 -8.73 3.28 -47.51
C VAL A 82 -7.88 3.35 -46.24
N PHE A 83 -8.27 2.63 -45.20
CA PHE A 83 -7.46 2.54 -43.98
C PHE A 83 -6.08 1.94 -44.29
N ASN A 84 -5.00 2.61 -43.88
CA ASN A 84 -3.64 2.19 -44.22
C ASN A 84 -2.89 1.44 -43.10
N GLY A 85 -3.58 1.15 -41.99
CA GLY A 85 -3.02 0.45 -40.84
C GLY A 85 -2.42 1.38 -39.78
N ARG A 86 -2.52 2.70 -39.95
CA ARG A 86 -2.14 3.70 -38.94
C ARG A 86 -3.35 4.00 -38.06
N GLU A 87 -3.36 3.49 -36.84
CA GLU A 87 -4.36 3.82 -35.83
C GLU A 87 -3.88 5.07 -35.07
N ALA A 88 -4.45 6.25 -35.36
CA ALA A 88 -4.09 7.50 -34.68
C ALA A 88 -5.09 7.84 -33.56
N LYS A 89 -4.58 8.23 -32.39
CA LYS A 89 -5.38 8.61 -31.21
C LYS A 89 -4.79 9.83 -30.52
N LEU A 90 -5.60 10.86 -30.29
CA LEU A 90 -5.24 11.99 -29.44
C LEU A 90 -5.18 11.53 -27.97
N THR A 91 -4.00 11.60 -27.35
CA THR A 91 -3.76 11.18 -25.95
C THR A 91 -3.73 12.37 -25.00
N ARG A 92 -3.34 13.55 -25.48
CA ARG A 92 -3.30 14.79 -24.68
C ARG A 92 -3.60 16.01 -25.54
N LEU A 93 -4.27 16.99 -24.95
CA LEU A 93 -4.52 18.31 -25.54
C LEU A 93 -4.56 19.37 -24.44
N ASP A 94 -3.59 20.28 -24.46
CA ASP A 94 -3.53 21.45 -23.58
C ASP A 94 -3.69 22.71 -24.44
N ILE A 95 -4.64 23.59 -24.09
CA ILE A 95 -4.97 24.81 -24.84
C ILE A 95 -4.70 26.03 -23.96
N TYR A 96 -3.94 26.99 -24.49
CA TYR A 96 -3.59 28.23 -23.81
C TYR A 96 -3.86 29.43 -24.71
N GLN A 97 -4.99 30.11 -24.48
CA GLN A 97 -5.46 31.24 -25.29
C GLN A 97 -5.42 30.96 -26.81
N ASP A 98 -4.36 31.37 -27.48
CA ASP A 98 -4.18 31.29 -28.94
C ASP A 98 -3.08 30.29 -29.37
N VAL A 99 -2.55 29.48 -28.45
CA VAL A 99 -1.66 28.34 -28.72
C VAL A 99 -2.21 27.06 -28.10
N ALA A 100 -1.83 25.91 -28.64
CA ALA A 100 -2.16 24.61 -28.05
C ALA A 100 -1.04 23.59 -28.29
N TYR A 101 -0.94 22.63 -27.39
CA TYR A 101 -0.07 21.47 -27.49
C TYR A 101 -0.92 20.20 -27.52
N ALA A 102 -0.61 19.28 -28.44
CA ALA A 102 -1.28 18.00 -28.55
C ALA A 102 -0.26 16.86 -28.63
N GLU A 103 -0.62 15.74 -28.01
CA GLU A 103 0.07 14.46 -28.16
C GLU A 103 -0.82 13.48 -28.90
N ILE A 104 -0.31 12.89 -29.97
CA ILE A 104 -1.02 11.87 -30.76
C ILE A 104 -0.19 10.59 -30.78
N GLU A 105 -0.80 9.50 -30.32
CA GLU A 105 -0.27 8.15 -30.47
C GLU A 105 -0.66 7.58 -31.83
N ILE A 106 0.30 7.05 -32.58
CA ILE A 106 0.05 6.33 -33.84
C ILE A 106 0.58 4.91 -33.74
N VAL A 107 -0.31 3.93 -33.87
CA VAL A 107 0.00 2.51 -33.79
C VAL A 107 -0.05 1.91 -35.20
N ILE A 108 1.02 1.22 -35.61
CA ILE A 108 1.11 0.50 -36.88
C ILE A 108 1.54 -0.94 -36.60
N ARG A 109 0.54 -1.82 -36.49
CA ARG A 109 0.74 -3.22 -36.06
C ARG A 109 1.57 -4.03 -37.06
N SER A 110 1.37 -3.81 -38.37
CA SER A 110 2.06 -4.55 -39.43
C SER A 110 3.59 -4.39 -39.42
N ILE A 111 4.12 -3.35 -38.79
CA ILE A 111 5.56 -3.10 -38.67
C ILE A 111 6.03 -3.01 -37.21
N ASN A 112 5.19 -3.45 -36.27
CA ASN A 112 5.41 -3.40 -34.84
C ASN A 112 5.95 -2.03 -34.35
N ALA A 113 5.32 -0.95 -34.80
CA ALA A 113 5.76 0.41 -34.51
C ALA A 113 4.68 1.24 -33.83
N ARG A 114 5.05 1.86 -32.71
CA ARG A 114 4.27 2.91 -32.06
C ARG A 114 5.00 4.23 -32.24
N PHE A 115 4.30 5.28 -32.63
CA PHE A 115 4.84 6.64 -32.74
C PHE A 115 4.13 7.54 -31.74
N ILE A 116 4.88 8.47 -31.16
CA ILE A 116 4.33 9.60 -30.42
C ILE A 116 4.64 10.86 -31.22
N ASP A 117 3.58 11.52 -31.67
CA ASP A 117 3.64 12.78 -32.36
C ASP A 117 3.34 13.92 -31.38
N LEU A 118 4.27 14.85 -31.23
CA LEU A 118 4.07 16.08 -30.48
C LEU A 118 3.78 17.22 -31.43
N ILE A 119 2.64 17.89 -31.22
CA ILE A 119 2.09 18.88 -32.13
C ILE A 119 1.91 20.20 -31.41
N LEU A 120 2.39 21.28 -32.03
CA LEU A 120 2.14 22.65 -31.60
C LEU A 120 1.18 23.31 -32.58
N LEU A 121 0.12 23.91 -32.05
CA LEU A 121 -0.89 24.64 -32.82
C LEU A 121 -0.90 26.12 -32.44
N LYS A 122 -1.31 26.95 -33.40
CA LYS A 122 -1.53 28.38 -33.23
C LYS A 122 -2.86 28.77 -33.86
N ARG A 123 -3.54 29.73 -33.22
CA ARG A 123 -4.74 30.37 -33.75
C ARG A 123 -4.38 31.55 -34.66
N PHE A 124 -4.97 31.58 -35.84
CA PHE A 124 -4.88 32.64 -36.84
C PHE A 124 -6.30 33.14 -37.16
N GLY A 125 -6.71 34.23 -36.53
CA GLY A 125 -8.12 34.67 -36.59
C GLY A 125 -9.04 33.64 -35.93
N GLU A 126 -9.99 33.11 -36.69
CA GLU A 126 -10.93 32.06 -36.23
C GLU A 126 -10.41 30.63 -36.48
N GLU A 127 -9.32 30.47 -37.24
CA GLU A 127 -8.78 29.17 -37.59
C GLU A 127 -7.65 28.71 -36.66
N TRP A 128 -7.56 27.40 -36.43
CA TRP A 128 -6.42 26.75 -35.80
C TRP A 128 -5.64 25.94 -36.82
N LYS A 129 -4.31 26.06 -36.75
CA LYS A 129 -3.39 25.34 -37.63
C LYS A 129 -2.26 24.71 -36.85
N ILE A 130 -1.81 23.56 -37.31
CA ILE A 130 -0.56 22.96 -36.82
C ILE A 130 0.60 23.79 -37.36
N ILE A 131 1.44 24.32 -36.47
CA ILE A 131 2.61 25.13 -36.84
C ILE A 131 3.93 24.36 -36.67
N SER A 132 3.94 23.28 -35.90
CA SER A 132 5.10 22.40 -35.77
C SER A 132 4.67 21.01 -35.34
N LYS A 133 5.42 20.01 -35.79
CA LYS A 133 5.26 18.62 -35.39
C LYS A 133 6.62 17.96 -35.26
N THR A 134 6.83 17.21 -34.19
CA THR A 134 7.94 16.25 -34.09
C THR A 134 7.39 14.85 -33.82
N ALA A 135 8.16 13.82 -34.15
CA ALA A 135 7.79 12.43 -33.94
C ALA A 135 8.96 11.59 -33.44
N THR A 136 8.66 10.67 -32.53
CA THR A 136 9.57 9.59 -32.17
C THR A 136 8.92 8.23 -32.38
N ARG A 137 9.74 7.20 -32.65
CA ARG A 137 9.30 5.82 -32.82
C ARG A 137 9.75 4.99 -31.63
N PHE A 138 8.79 4.28 -31.04
CA PHE A 138 9.01 3.16 -30.14
C PHE A 138 8.67 1.85 -30.86
N PRO A 139 9.27 0.71 -30.47
CA PRO A 139 8.60 -0.57 -30.73
C PRO A 139 7.17 -0.51 -30.15
N LEU A 140 6.19 -1.11 -30.82
CA LEU A 140 4.94 -1.47 -30.14
C LEU A 140 5.39 -2.28 -28.93
N VAL A 141 5.05 -1.79 -27.74
CA VAL A 141 5.51 -2.25 -26.42
C VAL A 141 5.92 -3.73 -26.44
N LEU A 142 7.18 -4.04 -26.09
CA LEU A 142 7.51 -5.34 -25.48
C LEU A 142 6.49 -5.49 -24.36
N GLU A 143 5.54 -6.42 -24.47
CA GLU A 143 4.58 -6.66 -23.39
C GLU A 143 5.31 -6.52 -22.06
N TYR A 144 4.80 -5.67 -21.16
CA TYR A 144 5.32 -5.62 -19.81
C TYR A 144 5.13 -7.04 -19.24
N THR A 145 6.24 -7.77 -19.20
CA THR A 145 6.38 -9.15 -18.74
C THR A 145 6.79 -9.19 -17.27
N GLY A 146 6.81 -8.02 -16.63
CA GLY A 146 6.99 -7.88 -15.20
C GLY A 146 5.69 -8.20 -14.45
N PRO A 147 5.80 -8.35 -13.13
CA PRO A 147 4.67 -8.73 -12.28
C PRO A 147 3.52 -7.73 -12.40
N ARG A 148 2.29 -8.23 -12.39
CA ARG A 148 1.03 -7.49 -12.41
C ARG A 148 0.22 -7.80 -11.16
N ARG A 149 -0.77 -6.96 -10.86
CA ARG A 149 -1.76 -7.22 -9.81
C ARG A 149 -3.14 -7.33 -10.44
N GLU A 150 -3.81 -8.43 -10.17
CA GLU A 150 -5.18 -8.68 -10.60
C GLU A 150 -6.11 -8.65 -9.40
N THR A 151 -7.19 -7.87 -9.47
CA THR A 151 -8.24 -7.92 -8.46
C THR A 151 -8.98 -9.24 -8.57
N VAL A 152 -8.90 -10.06 -7.51
CA VAL A 152 -9.64 -11.33 -7.43
C VAL A 152 -10.85 -11.25 -6.51
N PHE A 153 -10.92 -10.25 -5.64
CA PHE A 153 -12.10 -10.00 -4.81
C PHE A 153 -12.14 -8.52 -4.42
N GLU A 154 -13.33 -7.95 -4.27
CA GLU A 154 -13.52 -6.55 -3.87
C GLU A 154 -14.79 -6.39 -3.00
N GLY A 155 -15.06 -5.19 -2.51
CA GLY A 155 -16.19 -4.93 -1.62
C GLY A 155 -15.92 -5.34 -0.17
N LEU A 156 -14.66 -5.26 0.27
CA LEU A 156 -14.25 -5.55 1.65
C LEU A 156 -14.09 -4.27 2.47
N ARG A 157 -14.54 -4.29 3.72
CA ARG A 157 -14.46 -3.14 4.66
C ARG A 157 -13.11 -3.11 5.36
N LYS A 158 -12.09 -2.56 4.70
CA LYS A 158 -10.69 -2.47 5.20
C LYS A 158 -10.15 -3.85 5.63
N PRO A 159 -9.96 -4.80 4.70
CA PRO A 159 -9.46 -6.13 5.02
C PRO A 159 -8.08 -6.03 5.68
N TRP A 160 -7.94 -6.59 6.88
CA TRP A 160 -6.73 -6.50 7.69
C TRP A 160 -5.81 -7.71 7.52
N SER A 161 -6.40 -8.90 7.48
CA SER A 161 -5.65 -10.15 7.34
C SER A 161 -6.46 -11.23 6.62
N MET A 162 -5.75 -12.25 6.17
CA MET A 162 -6.32 -13.37 5.43
C MET A 162 -5.57 -14.65 5.76
N ALA A 163 -6.29 -15.75 5.89
CA ALA A 163 -5.72 -17.09 6.03
C ALA A 163 -6.46 -18.07 5.12
N PHE A 164 -5.72 -18.76 4.25
CA PHE A 164 -6.28 -19.73 3.31
C PHE A 164 -6.70 -21.01 4.01
N ILE A 165 -7.97 -21.41 3.83
CA ILE A 165 -8.49 -22.73 4.20
C ILE A 165 -8.14 -23.75 3.09
N SER A 166 -8.26 -23.30 1.84
CA SER A 166 -7.94 -24.03 0.62
C SER A 166 -7.48 -23.06 -0.46
N GLU A 167 -7.25 -23.52 -1.69
CA GLU A 167 -6.93 -22.63 -2.82
C GLU A 167 -8.05 -21.66 -3.17
N GLU A 168 -9.30 -22.07 -2.93
CA GLU A 168 -10.48 -21.32 -3.31
C GLU A 168 -11.08 -20.58 -2.13
N GLU A 169 -10.82 -21.04 -0.91
CA GLU A 169 -11.45 -20.49 0.28
C GLU A 169 -10.44 -19.91 1.27
N ALA A 170 -10.77 -18.74 1.80
CA ALA A 170 -9.99 -18.08 2.83
C ALA A 170 -10.90 -17.47 3.92
N LEU A 171 -10.36 -17.38 5.13
CA LEU A 171 -10.88 -16.45 6.13
C LEU A 171 -10.27 -15.07 5.89
N VAL A 172 -11.07 -14.02 6.01
CA VAL A 172 -10.63 -12.63 5.91
C VAL A 172 -11.18 -11.84 7.08
N ALA A 173 -10.30 -11.18 7.83
CA ALA A 173 -10.68 -10.23 8.86
C ALA A 173 -10.91 -8.85 8.24
N GLU A 174 -12.12 -8.29 8.34
CA GLU A 174 -12.37 -6.89 8.04
C GLU A 174 -12.16 -6.05 9.31
N LYS A 175 -11.24 -5.06 9.28
CA LYS A 175 -11.07 -4.17 10.44
C LYS A 175 -12.36 -3.42 10.77
N ASP A 176 -13.04 -2.95 9.74
CA ASP A 176 -14.24 -2.12 9.89
C ASP A 176 -15.53 -2.94 9.77
N GLY A 177 -15.40 -4.27 9.74
CA GLY A 177 -16.49 -5.20 9.49
C GLY A 177 -16.43 -6.45 10.36
N ASP A 178 -16.56 -7.61 9.72
CA ASP A 178 -16.67 -8.91 10.37
C ASP A 178 -15.51 -9.84 10.00
N LEU A 179 -15.41 -10.98 10.68
CA LEU A 179 -14.63 -12.11 10.18
C LEU A 179 -15.46 -12.80 9.10
N LEU A 180 -14.89 -12.98 7.91
CA LEU A 180 -15.56 -13.53 6.74
C LEU A 180 -14.93 -14.85 6.32
N ARG A 181 -15.74 -15.78 5.82
CA ARG A 181 -15.30 -16.82 4.88
C ARG A 181 -15.57 -16.34 3.47
N ILE A 182 -14.55 -16.37 2.62
CA ILE A 182 -14.62 -15.94 1.23
C ILE A 182 -14.28 -17.12 0.33
N ASN A 183 -15.06 -17.29 -0.73
CA ASN A 183 -14.69 -18.14 -1.86
C ASN A 183 -14.25 -17.25 -3.03
N LEU A 184 -12.98 -17.38 -3.41
CA LEU A 184 -12.32 -16.60 -4.45
C LEU A 184 -12.77 -16.96 -5.86
N THR A 185 -13.38 -18.13 -6.07
CA THR A 185 -13.88 -18.58 -7.38
C THR A 185 -15.31 -18.11 -7.60
N SER A 186 -16.24 -18.43 -6.69
CA SER A 186 -17.64 -18.01 -6.77
C SER A 186 -17.86 -16.54 -6.44
N LYS A 187 -16.84 -15.87 -5.87
CA LYS A 187 -16.90 -14.50 -5.34
C LYS A 187 -17.94 -14.32 -4.24
N SER A 188 -18.31 -15.38 -3.53
CA SER A 188 -19.23 -15.30 -2.39
C SER A 188 -18.48 -15.01 -1.09
N LYS A 189 -19.13 -14.28 -0.17
CA LYS A 189 -18.67 -14.09 1.20
C LYS A 189 -19.77 -14.44 2.21
N THR A 190 -19.37 -15.00 3.34
CA THR A 190 -20.26 -15.34 4.46
C THR A 190 -19.65 -14.89 5.76
N THR A 191 -20.43 -14.22 6.59
CA THR A 191 -19.97 -13.80 7.92
C THR A 191 -19.79 -15.00 8.84
N ILE A 192 -18.69 -15.00 9.59
CA ILE A 192 -18.45 -15.95 10.68
C ILE A 192 -19.14 -15.43 11.94
N GLU A 193 -20.08 -16.20 12.46
CA GLU A 193 -20.84 -15.86 13.66
C GLU A 193 -20.10 -16.25 14.95
N GLY A 194 -20.66 -15.86 16.10
CA GLY A 194 -20.17 -16.27 17.42
C GLY A 194 -19.00 -15.43 17.94
N PHE A 195 -18.67 -14.32 17.27
CA PHE A 195 -17.60 -13.42 17.70
C PHE A 195 -17.90 -12.83 19.09
N PRO A 196 -16.89 -12.61 19.97
CA PRO A 196 -17.12 -12.02 21.29
C PRO A 196 -17.78 -10.65 21.25
N SER A 197 -18.71 -10.40 22.17
CA SER A 197 -19.48 -9.16 22.26
C SER A 197 -18.67 -7.93 22.70
N ASP A 198 -17.45 -8.15 23.19
CA ASP A 198 -16.54 -7.10 23.61
C ASP A 198 -15.60 -6.61 22.49
N LEU A 199 -15.88 -6.97 21.23
CA LEU A 199 -15.27 -6.36 20.05
C LEU A 199 -15.60 -4.86 20.00
N PHE A 200 -14.58 -4.06 19.70
CA PHE A 200 -14.72 -2.62 19.53
C PHE A 200 -15.77 -2.24 18.49
N THR A 201 -16.67 -1.33 18.89
CA THR A 201 -17.66 -0.71 18.02
C THR A 201 -17.25 0.75 17.75
N PRO A 202 -17.29 1.25 16.49
CA PRO A 202 -16.81 2.57 16.12
C PRO A 202 -17.53 3.67 16.90
N LEU A 203 -16.76 4.61 17.44
CA LEU A 203 -17.27 5.77 18.14
C LEU A 203 -17.30 7.00 17.22
N ALA A 204 -18.41 7.75 17.28
CA ALA A 204 -18.40 9.16 16.96
C ALA A 204 -17.61 9.89 18.05
N LEU A 205 -16.41 10.35 17.71
CA LEU A 205 -15.45 10.86 18.69
C LEU A 205 -15.70 12.34 18.99
N ASP A 206 -15.90 12.62 20.28
CA ASP A 206 -15.84 13.95 20.87
C ASP A 206 -14.52 14.00 21.65
N VAL A 207 -13.47 14.54 21.02
CA VAL A 207 -12.10 14.50 21.52
C VAL A 207 -11.96 15.30 22.82
N SER A 208 -12.86 16.27 23.07
CA SER A 208 -12.87 17.08 24.30
C SER A 208 -13.14 16.27 25.57
N LYS A 209 -13.74 15.08 25.45
CA LYS A 209 -14.05 14.18 26.57
C LYS A 209 -12.88 13.33 27.04
N TYR A 210 -11.75 13.35 26.33
CA TYR A 210 -10.61 12.47 26.58
C TYR A 210 -9.36 13.26 27.00
N PRO A 211 -8.43 12.65 27.75
CA PRO A 211 -7.14 13.26 28.04
C PRO A 211 -6.43 13.71 26.75
N LYS A 212 -5.81 14.88 26.78
CA LYS A 212 -5.05 15.43 25.64
C LYS A 212 -4.01 14.39 25.15
N GLY A 213 -3.98 14.12 23.85
CA GLY A 213 -3.11 13.10 23.24
C GLY A 213 -3.81 11.76 22.95
N SER A 214 -4.96 11.49 23.59
CA SER A 214 -5.73 10.26 23.35
C SER A 214 -6.19 10.10 21.89
N TYR A 215 -6.37 11.22 21.17
CA TYR A 215 -6.75 11.25 19.75
C TYR A 215 -6.07 12.43 19.03
N PRO A 216 -5.84 12.33 17.71
CA PRO A 216 -5.45 13.48 16.88
C PRO A 216 -6.46 14.62 16.98
N LYS A 217 -5.99 15.87 16.94
CA LYS A 217 -6.86 17.06 17.09
C LYS A 217 -7.93 17.18 16.01
N ASP A 218 -7.68 16.65 14.82
CA ASP A 218 -8.59 16.66 13.68
C ASP A 218 -9.61 15.51 13.69
N ALA A 219 -9.63 14.69 14.74
CA ALA A 219 -10.56 13.58 14.93
C ALA A 219 -11.90 13.99 15.57
N ASP A 220 -12.03 15.24 16.02
CA ASP A 220 -13.22 15.74 16.71
C ASP A 220 -14.45 15.77 15.79
N GLY A 221 -15.58 15.24 16.26
CA GLY A 221 -16.82 15.10 15.51
C GLY A 221 -16.84 13.99 14.45
N ARG A 222 -15.78 13.19 14.30
CA ARG A 222 -15.69 12.12 13.29
C ARG A 222 -15.98 10.74 13.90
N THR A 223 -16.68 9.88 13.16
CA THR A 223 -16.70 8.44 13.46
C THR A 223 -15.39 7.83 12.98
N VAL A 224 -14.51 7.45 13.90
CA VAL A 224 -13.17 6.94 13.54
C VAL A 224 -12.86 5.61 14.23
N ARG A 225 -12.31 4.68 13.44
CA ARG A 225 -11.79 3.40 13.93
C ARG A 225 -10.27 3.37 14.03
N PHE A 226 -9.57 4.25 13.31
CA PHE A 226 -8.10 4.23 13.19
C PHE A 226 -7.58 2.79 12.98
N ASN A 227 -6.74 2.27 13.90
CA ASN A 227 -6.17 0.92 13.83
C ASN A 227 -6.91 -0.07 14.75
N ALA A 228 -8.21 0.13 14.99
CA ALA A 228 -9.03 -0.73 15.84
C ALA A 228 -10.14 -1.47 15.08
N GLY A 229 -10.31 -2.75 15.44
CA GLY A 229 -11.25 -3.66 14.79
C GLY A 229 -10.81 -5.11 14.95
N ILE A 230 -11.21 -5.97 14.02
CA ILE A 230 -10.63 -7.31 13.87
C ILE A 230 -9.30 -7.15 13.12
N LEU A 231 -8.24 -7.75 13.67
CA LEU A 231 -6.88 -7.56 13.19
C LEU A 231 -6.42 -8.83 12.46
N GLU A 232 -5.74 -9.74 13.15
CA GLU A 232 -5.17 -10.94 12.55
C GLU A 232 -6.11 -12.14 12.66
N VAL A 233 -6.22 -12.92 11.58
CA VAL A 233 -6.78 -14.28 11.58
C VAL A 233 -5.69 -15.26 11.14
N LEU A 234 -5.49 -16.30 11.93
CA LEU A 234 -4.50 -17.34 11.69
C LEU A 234 -5.15 -18.70 11.90
N LEU A 235 -4.88 -19.65 11.00
CA LEU A 235 -5.29 -21.04 11.17
C LEU A 235 -4.26 -21.77 12.02
N ASP A 236 -4.73 -22.68 12.87
CA ASP A 236 -3.86 -23.66 13.51
C ASP A 236 -3.08 -24.47 12.45
N PRO A 237 -1.81 -24.86 12.68
CA PRO A 237 -1.08 -25.71 11.76
C PRO A 237 -1.81 -27.02 11.42
N ASP A 238 -2.59 -27.56 12.37
CA ASP A 238 -3.40 -28.77 12.22
C ASP A 238 -4.89 -28.44 11.95
N PHE A 239 -5.20 -27.27 11.37
CA PHE A 239 -6.56 -26.80 11.13
C PHE A 239 -7.47 -27.80 10.43
N LYS A 240 -6.93 -28.60 9.49
CA LYS A 240 -7.70 -29.64 8.78
C LYS A 240 -8.29 -30.69 9.72
N GLU A 241 -7.60 -30.96 10.83
CA GLU A 241 -7.99 -31.96 11.82
C GLU A 241 -8.79 -31.35 12.98
N ASN A 242 -8.40 -30.15 13.42
CA ASN A 242 -8.93 -29.56 14.67
C ASN A 242 -9.88 -28.37 14.46
N SER A 243 -9.89 -27.76 13.26
CA SER A 243 -10.66 -26.56 12.92
C SER A 243 -10.43 -25.36 13.84
N LEU A 244 -9.25 -25.25 14.46
CA LEU A 244 -8.91 -24.17 15.38
C LEU A 244 -8.44 -22.91 14.64
N VAL A 245 -9.01 -21.78 15.00
CA VAL A 245 -8.70 -20.47 14.44
C VAL A 245 -8.30 -19.53 15.57
N TYR A 246 -7.26 -18.75 15.32
CA TYR A 246 -6.72 -17.74 16.20
C TYR A 246 -7.09 -16.37 15.65
N VAL A 247 -7.65 -15.51 16.49
CA VAL A 247 -8.06 -14.17 16.09
C VAL A 247 -7.54 -13.14 17.08
N SER A 248 -6.90 -12.10 16.58
CA SER A 248 -6.59 -10.91 17.34
C SER A 248 -7.55 -9.78 16.97
N TYR A 249 -8.02 -9.04 17.98
CA TYR A 249 -8.95 -7.94 17.79
C TYR A 249 -8.81 -6.90 18.90
N VAL A 250 -9.37 -5.72 18.67
CA VAL A 250 -9.46 -4.69 19.71
C VAL A 250 -10.71 -4.93 20.54
N SER A 251 -10.50 -5.20 21.83
CA SER A 251 -11.57 -5.34 22.79
C SER A 251 -11.87 -4.03 23.50
N GLN A 252 -13.15 -3.78 23.79
CA GLN A 252 -13.67 -2.58 24.42
C GLN A 252 -14.24 -2.84 25.80
N LYS A 253 -13.96 -1.93 26.74
CA LYS A 253 -14.61 -1.81 28.05
C LYS A 253 -14.91 -0.34 28.31
N GLY A 254 -16.17 0.05 28.24
CA GLY A 254 -16.54 1.47 28.25
C GLY A 254 -15.90 2.21 27.08
N ASP A 255 -15.13 3.24 27.38
CA ASP A 255 -14.38 4.09 26.44
C ASP A 255 -12.88 3.73 26.36
N GLN A 256 -12.51 2.57 26.89
CA GLN A 256 -11.13 2.08 26.91
C GLN A 256 -10.97 0.81 26.07
N TYR A 257 -9.77 0.60 25.55
CA TYR A 257 -9.47 -0.43 24.56
C TYR A 257 -8.15 -1.15 24.85
N ALA A 258 -8.11 -2.45 24.55
CA ALA A 258 -6.91 -3.27 24.60
C ALA A 258 -6.90 -4.28 23.45
N LEU A 259 -5.70 -4.74 23.06
CA LEU A 259 -5.56 -5.89 22.18
C LEU A 259 -6.08 -7.14 22.90
N LYS A 260 -6.78 -8.02 22.20
CA LYS A 260 -7.17 -9.33 22.72
C LYS A 260 -6.93 -10.39 21.66
N VAL A 261 -6.38 -11.52 22.09
CA VAL A 261 -6.14 -12.70 21.27
C VAL A 261 -6.96 -13.85 21.82
N ILE A 262 -7.72 -14.49 20.94
CA ILE A 262 -8.56 -15.64 21.23
C ILE A 262 -8.22 -16.80 20.32
N ARG A 263 -8.58 -18.00 20.76
CA ARG A 263 -8.72 -19.19 19.92
C ARG A 263 -10.18 -19.63 19.96
N GLY A 264 -10.72 -20.06 18.83
CA GLY A 264 -12.02 -20.72 18.76
C GLY A 264 -12.00 -21.85 17.73
N LYS A 265 -12.98 -22.74 17.82
CA LYS A 265 -13.22 -23.79 16.83
C LYS A 265 -14.23 -23.31 15.80
N LEU A 266 -13.87 -23.36 14.52
CA LEU A 266 -14.73 -22.95 13.41
C LEU A 266 -15.61 -24.11 12.96
N VAL A 267 -16.92 -24.03 13.25
CA VAL A 267 -17.90 -25.05 12.88
C VAL A 267 -19.10 -24.38 12.20
N ASN A 268 -19.43 -24.78 10.98
CA ASN A 268 -20.58 -24.25 10.22
C ASN A 268 -20.64 -22.71 10.17
N ASN A 269 -19.51 -22.08 9.83
CA ASN A 269 -19.35 -20.63 9.81
C ASN A 269 -19.65 -19.92 11.14
N ARG A 270 -19.37 -20.60 12.27
CA ARG A 270 -19.47 -20.02 13.61
C ARG A 270 -18.22 -20.36 14.42
N LEU A 271 -17.69 -19.38 15.14
CA LEU A 271 -16.69 -19.61 16.17
C LEU A 271 -17.37 -20.15 17.44
N THR A 272 -16.86 -21.27 17.93
CA THR A 272 -17.30 -21.96 19.14
C THR A 272 -16.10 -22.21 20.06
N GLU A 273 -16.34 -22.66 21.30
CA GLU A 273 -15.26 -23.01 22.24
C GLU A 273 -14.21 -21.90 22.42
N ILE A 274 -14.67 -20.65 22.47
CA ILE A 274 -13.79 -19.48 22.46
C ILE A 274 -13.02 -19.39 23.77
N LYS A 275 -11.69 -19.41 23.69
CA LYS A 275 -10.75 -19.24 24.79
C LYS A 275 -9.91 -17.99 24.58
N ARG A 276 -9.83 -17.13 25.59
CA ARG A 276 -8.87 -16.02 25.62
C ARG A 276 -7.46 -16.57 25.83
N LEU A 277 -6.53 -16.20 24.95
CA LEU A 277 -5.11 -16.56 25.05
C LEU A 277 -4.29 -15.42 25.65
N LEU A 278 -4.47 -14.20 25.14
CA LEU A 278 -3.70 -13.03 25.55
C LEU A 278 -4.60 -11.79 25.56
N ASN A 279 -4.35 -10.86 26.47
CA ASN A 279 -5.05 -9.57 26.53
C ASN A 279 -4.12 -8.53 27.18
N PRO A 280 -3.08 -8.06 26.47
CA PRO A 280 -2.09 -7.17 27.05
C PRO A 280 -2.77 -5.83 27.39
N GLY A 281 -2.88 -5.59 28.70
CA GLY A 281 -3.48 -4.39 29.26
C GLY A 281 -2.44 -3.32 29.62
N PRO A 282 -2.87 -2.26 30.32
CA PRO A 282 -4.25 -1.97 30.70
C PRO A 282 -5.15 -1.59 29.51
N TYR A 283 -6.47 -1.61 29.71
CA TYR A 283 -7.39 -0.95 28.81
C TYR A 283 -7.17 0.56 28.93
N LYS A 284 -6.98 1.25 27.80
CA LYS A 284 -6.79 2.72 27.74
C LYS A 284 -7.52 3.30 26.54
N ALA A 285 -7.91 4.57 26.63
CA ALA A 285 -8.39 5.35 25.48
C ALA A 285 -7.33 5.42 24.36
N GLY A 286 -7.78 5.81 23.16
CA GLY A 286 -6.95 5.89 21.95
C GLY A 286 -7.01 4.62 21.10
N LEU A 287 -6.81 4.74 19.79
CA LEU A 287 -7.08 3.65 18.82
C LEU A 287 -5.89 3.39 17.87
N PHE A 288 -4.66 3.50 18.40
CA PHE A 288 -3.41 3.32 17.66
C PHE A 288 -2.47 2.31 18.30
N HIS A 289 -1.59 1.70 17.51
CA HIS A 289 -0.48 0.83 17.98
C HIS A 289 -0.93 -0.36 18.84
N PHE A 290 -1.97 -1.10 18.41
CA PHE A 290 -2.35 -2.34 19.08
C PHE A 290 -1.38 -3.49 18.80
N GLY A 291 -0.71 -3.47 17.64
CA GLY A 291 -0.04 -4.64 17.10
C GLY A 291 -1.08 -5.66 16.65
N GLY A 292 -1.00 -6.87 17.19
CA GLY A 292 -1.94 -7.96 16.92
C GLY A 292 -1.52 -8.87 15.78
N GLY A 293 -0.35 -8.66 15.16
CA GLY A 293 0.21 -9.62 14.22
C GLY A 293 0.53 -10.93 14.93
N MET A 294 0.27 -12.05 14.26
CA MET A 294 0.49 -13.39 14.81
C MET A 294 1.11 -14.33 13.79
N THR A 295 1.96 -15.23 14.27
CA THR A 295 2.47 -16.36 13.46
C THR A 295 2.85 -17.53 14.36
N PHE A 296 2.84 -18.74 13.80
CA PHE A 296 3.41 -19.91 14.45
C PHE A 296 4.89 -20.02 14.12
N GLY A 297 5.72 -20.20 15.13
CA GLY A 297 7.13 -20.56 14.94
C GLY A 297 7.29 -22.01 14.48
N ALA A 298 8.48 -22.35 14.01
CA ALA A 298 8.84 -23.74 13.69
C ALA A 298 8.84 -24.66 14.93
N ASP A 299 8.86 -24.08 16.13
CA ASP A 299 8.70 -24.76 17.42
C ASP A 299 7.22 -25.06 17.78
N GLY A 300 6.27 -24.70 16.92
CA GLY A 300 4.84 -24.92 17.15
C GLY A 300 4.22 -23.95 18.16
N LEU A 301 4.92 -22.89 18.56
CA LEU A 301 4.42 -21.89 19.49
C LEU A 301 3.90 -20.65 18.77
N LEU A 302 3.00 -19.93 19.43
CA LEU A 302 2.34 -18.75 18.88
C LEU A 302 3.10 -17.49 19.31
N TYR A 303 3.50 -16.69 18.33
CA TYR A 303 4.15 -15.40 18.52
C TYR A 303 3.19 -14.26 18.22
N ILE A 304 3.14 -13.25 19.08
CA ILE A 304 2.12 -12.19 19.03
C ILE A 304 2.78 -10.83 19.26
N THR A 305 2.56 -9.87 18.35
CA THR A 305 2.99 -8.48 18.56
C THR A 305 1.97 -7.70 19.40
N ALA A 306 2.44 -6.89 20.36
CA ALA A 306 1.61 -5.98 21.15
C ALA A 306 2.27 -4.60 21.21
N GLY A 307 1.70 -3.62 20.51
CA GLY A 307 2.28 -2.27 20.46
C GLY A 307 2.11 -1.48 21.77
N GLU A 308 2.82 -0.37 21.90
CA GLU A 308 2.94 0.39 23.16
C GLU A 308 1.71 1.26 23.52
N ARG A 309 0.82 1.50 22.54
CA ARG A 309 -0.43 2.27 22.70
C ARG A 309 -0.25 3.74 23.09
N LEU A 310 0.89 4.36 22.78
CA LEU A 310 1.12 5.81 22.95
C LEU A 310 1.13 6.55 21.61
N PHE A 311 0.52 7.73 21.55
CA PHE A 311 0.64 8.59 20.38
C PHE A 311 1.84 9.53 20.50
N TYR A 312 2.04 10.11 21.68
CA TYR A 312 3.22 10.90 22.03
C TYR A 312 4.07 10.18 23.07
N GLU A 313 5.38 10.32 22.93
CA GLU A 313 6.38 9.64 23.76
C GLU A 313 6.31 10.09 25.23
N TYR A 314 5.99 11.36 25.50
CA TYR A 314 5.88 11.94 26.85
C TYR A 314 4.62 11.52 27.63
N GLU A 315 3.70 10.75 27.05
CA GLU A 315 2.48 10.33 27.74
C GLU A 315 2.74 9.37 28.92
N LYS A 316 3.97 8.87 29.05
CA LYS A 316 4.45 8.15 30.23
C LYS A 316 5.67 8.89 30.78
N GLU A 317 5.59 9.31 32.03
CA GLU A 317 6.74 9.78 32.80
C GLU A 317 7.54 8.58 33.35
N GLY A 318 8.86 8.75 33.47
CA GLY A 318 9.81 7.73 33.90
C GLY A 318 10.05 6.66 32.84
N LEU A 319 10.27 5.41 33.28
CA LEU A 319 10.53 4.28 32.39
C LEU A 319 9.40 4.12 31.35
N ALA A 320 9.80 4.13 30.08
CA ALA A 320 8.88 4.04 28.95
C ALA A 320 8.15 2.70 28.94
N ILE A 321 6.90 2.68 28.48
CA ILE A 321 6.03 1.48 28.48
C ILE A 321 6.66 0.30 27.74
N ALA A 322 7.28 0.55 26.58
CA ALA A 322 7.92 -0.51 25.80
C ALA A 322 9.12 -1.13 26.54
N GLN A 323 9.76 -0.39 27.43
CA GLN A 323 10.90 -0.81 28.26
C GLN A 323 10.49 -1.38 29.63
N ASP A 324 9.32 -1.00 30.14
CA ASP A 324 8.77 -1.50 31.40
C ASP A 324 8.27 -2.94 31.22
N VAL A 325 8.97 -3.89 31.82
CA VAL A 325 8.63 -5.33 31.79
C VAL A 325 7.36 -5.65 32.59
N THR A 326 6.92 -4.75 33.48
CA THR A 326 5.69 -4.90 34.25
C THR A 326 4.45 -4.40 33.47
N ASP A 327 4.67 -3.71 32.36
CA ASP A 327 3.62 -3.31 31.42
C ASP A 327 3.54 -4.29 30.24
N ALA A 328 2.32 -4.68 29.90
CA ALA A 328 2.07 -5.69 28.87
C ALA A 328 2.18 -5.15 27.43
N ARG A 329 2.44 -3.86 27.26
CA ARG A 329 2.47 -3.19 25.95
C ARG A 329 3.91 -2.95 25.48
N GLY A 330 4.08 -2.83 24.17
CA GLY A 330 5.38 -2.67 23.52
C GLY A 330 6.26 -3.91 23.61
N LYS A 331 5.64 -5.10 23.47
CA LYS A 331 6.25 -6.43 23.65
C LYS A 331 5.90 -7.36 22.49
N ILE A 332 6.74 -8.36 22.26
CA ILE A 332 6.41 -9.56 21.49
C ILE A 332 6.28 -10.72 22.47
N TYR A 333 5.18 -11.47 22.38
CA TYR A 333 4.90 -12.62 23.24
C TYR A 333 5.16 -13.93 22.52
N ARG A 334 5.58 -14.96 23.26
CA ARG A 334 5.65 -16.36 22.83
C ARG A 334 4.86 -17.22 23.82
N ILE A 335 3.81 -17.88 23.34
CA ILE A 335 2.91 -18.70 24.16
C ILE A 335 2.59 -20.03 23.47
N HIS A 336 2.17 -21.04 24.23
CA HIS A 336 1.62 -22.27 23.66
C HIS A 336 0.30 -21.97 22.91
N PRO A 337 -0.08 -22.82 21.92
CA PRO A 337 -1.34 -22.69 21.20
C PRO A 337 -2.60 -22.72 22.09
N ASP A 338 -2.47 -23.16 23.35
CA ASP A 338 -3.54 -23.16 24.35
C ASP A 338 -3.51 -21.96 25.31
N GLY A 339 -2.51 -21.10 25.22
CA GLY A 339 -2.32 -19.91 26.05
C GLY A 339 -1.46 -20.11 27.29
N SER A 340 -0.94 -21.32 27.54
CA SER A 340 0.05 -21.54 28.60
C SER A 340 1.42 -20.93 28.21
N ILE A 341 2.25 -20.62 29.21
CA ILE A 341 3.56 -19.97 29.00
C ILE A 341 4.66 -21.04 28.93
N PRO A 342 5.47 -21.07 27.85
CA PRO A 342 6.62 -21.97 27.74
C PRO A 342 7.65 -21.73 28.86
N LEU A 343 8.20 -22.80 29.42
CA LEU A 343 9.20 -22.75 30.50
C LEU A 343 10.56 -22.24 30.04
N ASP A 344 10.84 -22.32 28.74
CA ASP A 344 12.08 -21.88 28.09
C ASP A 344 11.98 -20.44 27.54
N ASN A 345 10.93 -19.68 27.89
CA ASN A 345 10.88 -18.26 27.55
C ASN A 345 11.99 -17.48 28.29
N PRO A 346 12.48 -16.38 27.70
CA PRO A 346 13.46 -15.50 28.34
C PRO A 346 12.97 -14.97 29.70
N ASP A 347 13.88 -14.88 30.66
CA ASP A 347 13.59 -14.34 32.00
C ASP A 347 13.85 -12.83 32.04
N PHE A 348 12.77 -12.06 32.17
CA PHE A 348 12.79 -10.61 32.36
C PHE A 348 12.63 -10.21 33.85
N GLY A 349 12.76 -11.19 34.75
CA GLY A 349 12.64 -11.02 36.19
C GLY A 349 11.25 -11.33 36.74
N SER A 350 11.18 -11.60 38.04
CA SER A 350 9.97 -12.06 38.74
C SER A 350 8.75 -11.13 38.69
N LYS A 351 8.93 -9.86 38.31
CA LYS A 351 7.84 -8.87 38.17
C LYS A 351 7.37 -8.70 36.74
N ALA A 352 8.07 -9.29 35.76
CA ALA A 352 7.72 -9.17 34.37
C ALA A 352 6.35 -9.79 34.09
N VAL A 353 5.62 -9.24 33.14
CA VAL A 353 4.39 -9.88 32.68
C VAL A 353 4.75 -11.23 32.03
N PRO A 354 3.99 -12.31 32.29
CA PRO A 354 4.33 -13.62 31.73
C PRO A 354 4.23 -13.65 30.21
N GLY A 355 5.14 -14.40 29.57
CA GLY A 355 5.09 -14.67 28.14
C GLY A 355 5.85 -13.68 27.25
N ILE A 356 6.49 -12.65 27.80
CA ILE A 356 7.38 -11.78 27.01
C ILE A 356 8.48 -12.63 26.39
N PHE A 357 8.65 -12.48 25.08
CA PHE A 357 9.76 -13.05 24.32
C PHE A 357 10.79 -11.97 23.97
N ALA A 358 10.32 -10.78 23.61
CA ALA A 358 11.14 -9.60 23.36
C ALA A 358 10.38 -8.31 23.73
N LEU A 359 11.10 -7.20 23.94
CA LEU A 359 10.54 -5.92 24.34
C LEU A 359 11.10 -4.75 23.53
N GLY A 360 10.66 -3.53 23.82
CA GLY A 360 11.19 -2.33 23.18
C GLY A 360 10.65 -2.13 21.76
N ILE A 361 9.43 -2.61 21.49
CA ILE A 361 8.74 -2.37 20.21
C ILE A 361 7.68 -1.28 20.36
N ARG A 362 7.45 -0.51 19.31
CA ARG A 362 6.48 0.58 19.25
C ARG A 362 5.13 0.12 18.70
N ALA A 363 5.09 -0.28 17.45
CA ALA A 363 3.87 -0.43 16.66
C ALA A 363 3.99 -1.55 15.61
N ALA A 364 4.68 -2.64 15.94
CA ALA A 364 4.86 -3.81 15.09
C ALA A 364 3.55 -4.32 14.49
N GLN A 365 3.46 -4.38 13.17
CA GLN A 365 2.23 -4.74 12.43
C GLN A 365 2.23 -6.20 12.02
N GLY A 366 3.25 -6.64 11.28
CA GLY A 366 3.37 -8.00 10.76
C GLY A 366 4.46 -8.79 11.48
N ILE A 367 4.28 -10.10 11.55
CA ILE A 367 5.30 -11.07 11.97
C ILE A 367 5.15 -12.33 11.11
N THR A 368 6.26 -12.95 10.69
CA THR A 368 6.24 -14.12 9.81
C THR A 368 7.44 -15.04 10.05
N LEU A 369 7.25 -16.34 9.82
CA LEU A 369 8.31 -17.34 9.85
C LEU A 369 9.03 -17.39 8.51
N GLU A 370 10.36 -17.37 8.55
CA GLU A 370 11.20 -17.66 7.39
C GLU A 370 11.19 -19.16 7.09
N PRO A 371 10.65 -19.59 5.92
CA PRO A 371 10.50 -21.00 5.58
C PRO A 371 11.83 -21.78 5.62
N GLY A 372 11.79 -22.98 6.19
CA GLY A 372 12.98 -23.84 6.31
C GLY A 372 13.97 -23.42 7.38
N THR A 373 13.64 -22.40 8.19
CA THR A 373 14.44 -21.96 9.33
C THR A 373 13.56 -21.80 10.58
N ASN A 374 14.18 -21.44 11.71
CA ASN A 374 13.47 -21.09 12.95
C ASN A 374 13.40 -19.57 13.16
N LYS A 375 13.68 -18.77 12.12
CA LYS A 375 13.80 -17.32 12.23
C LYS A 375 12.46 -16.64 11.98
N LEU A 376 12.12 -15.71 12.86
CA LEU A 376 10.92 -14.91 12.77
C LEU A 376 11.29 -13.48 12.41
N TRP A 377 10.56 -12.90 11.47
CA TRP A 377 10.80 -11.54 10.99
C TRP A 377 9.55 -10.70 11.25
N PHE A 378 9.72 -9.45 11.65
CA PHE A 378 8.59 -8.55 11.89
C PHE A 378 8.84 -7.15 11.34
N SER A 379 7.75 -6.47 11.00
CA SER A 379 7.77 -5.07 10.55
C SER A 379 7.19 -4.16 11.61
N GLU A 380 7.72 -2.95 11.69
CA GLU A 380 7.26 -1.95 12.64
C GLU A 380 7.18 -0.56 12.03
N HIS A 381 6.17 0.19 12.47
CA HIS A 381 6.08 1.63 12.20
C HIS A 381 6.92 2.43 13.20
N GLY A 382 7.75 3.32 12.69
CA GLY A 382 8.36 4.41 13.44
C GLY A 382 7.42 5.58 13.65
N THR A 383 7.96 6.69 14.16
CA THR A 383 7.22 7.94 14.41
C THR A 383 7.22 8.85 13.19
N ILE A 384 8.24 9.69 13.06
CA ILE A 384 8.55 10.47 11.88
C ILE A 384 9.74 9.74 11.26
N GLN A 385 9.50 9.01 10.16
CA GLN A 385 10.45 8.03 9.62
C GLN A 385 10.77 6.93 10.66
N GLY A 386 11.79 6.12 10.39
CA GLY A 386 12.23 5.04 11.29
C GLY A 386 11.30 3.83 11.27
N ASP A 387 10.69 3.54 10.12
CA ASP A 387 10.01 2.26 9.93
C ASP A 387 11.05 1.17 9.71
N GLU A 388 10.78 -0.04 10.22
CA GLU A 388 11.80 -1.08 10.38
C GLU A 388 11.32 -2.46 9.93
N VAL A 389 12.29 -3.29 9.53
CA VAL A 389 12.20 -4.75 9.45
C VAL A 389 13.24 -5.32 10.40
N ASN A 390 12.79 -6.21 11.27
CA ASN A 390 13.55 -6.76 12.37
C ASN A 390 13.59 -8.29 12.31
N LEU A 391 14.70 -8.86 12.74
CA LEU A 391 14.83 -10.29 13.05
C LEU A 391 14.49 -10.47 14.54
N LEU A 392 13.55 -11.36 14.83
CA LEU A 392 13.10 -11.63 16.19
C LEU A 392 14.11 -12.54 16.92
N GLU A 393 14.64 -12.06 18.03
CA GLU A 393 15.56 -12.80 18.90
C GLU A 393 15.00 -12.95 20.31
N ALA A 394 15.30 -14.07 20.96
CA ALA A 394 14.88 -14.35 22.32
C ALA A 394 15.55 -13.39 23.30
N GLY A 395 14.77 -12.67 24.11
CA GLY A 395 15.29 -11.73 25.11
C GLY A 395 15.65 -10.36 24.55
N ALA A 396 15.46 -10.12 23.25
CA ALA A 396 15.86 -8.89 22.60
C ALA A 396 15.11 -7.66 23.12
N ASN A 397 15.81 -6.52 23.06
CA ASN A 397 15.26 -5.20 23.32
C ASN A 397 15.45 -4.33 22.07
N TYR A 398 14.38 -4.09 21.32
CA TYR A 398 14.42 -3.29 20.08
C TYR A 398 14.50 -1.78 20.31
N GLY A 399 14.71 -1.38 21.56
CA GLY A 399 15.18 -0.05 21.91
C GLY A 399 14.12 1.04 21.94
N TRP A 400 12.93 0.86 21.37
CA TRP A 400 11.91 1.92 21.44
C TRP A 400 11.51 2.22 22.90
N PRO A 401 11.41 3.51 23.32
CA PRO A 401 11.76 4.73 22.58
C PRO A 401 13.22 5.19 22.76
N ASN A 402 14.01 4.54 23.61
CA ASN A 402 15.42 4.87 23.89
C ASN A 402 16.32 4.95 22.64
N VAL A 403 16.07 4.10 21.64
CA VAL A 403 16.72 4.13 20.34
C VAL A 403 15.63 4.15 19.26
N THR A 404 15.85 4.95 18.22
CA THR A 404 15.00 4.97 17.03
C THR A 404 15.82 5.36 15.81
N SER A 405 15.54 4.70 14.68
CA SER A 405 16.06 5.08 13.36
C SER A 405 15.37 6.32 12.75
N GLY A 406 14.34 6.86 13.42
CA GLY A 406 13.57 8.04 13.02
C GLY A 406 13.72 9.23 13.97
N LYS A 407 12.66 10.04 14.09
CA LYS A 407 12.59 11.18 15.01
C LYS A 407 11.32 11.13 15.86
N TYR A 408 11.41 11.50 17.13
CA TYR A 408 10.24 11.64 17.99
C TYR A 408 9.25 12.69 17.46
N ARG A 409 7.99 12.52 17.80
CA ARG A 409 6.96 13.55 17.59
C ARG A 409 7.13 14.73 18.55
N SER A 410 7.84 14.50 19.65
CA SER A 410 8.03 15.43 20.76
C SER A 410 9.42 16.06 20.70
N PRO A 411 9.56 17.36 20.36
CA PRO A 411 10.85 17.99 20.04
C PRO A 411 11.93 17.98 21.13
N ASN A 412 11.55 17.77 22.39
CA ASN A 412 12.46 17.75 23.56
C ASN A 412 12.27 16.48 24.40
N TYR A 413 11.77 15.40 23.81
CA TYR A 413 11.62 14.15 24.54
C TYR A 413 12.98 13.49 24.71
N GLU A 414 13.32 13.21 25.96
CA GLU A 414 14.49 12.44 26.36
C GLU A 414 13.99 11.23 27.15
N PRO A 415 14.15 10.00 26.64
CA PRO A 415 13.76 8.81 27.37
C PRO A 415 14.66 8.61 28.59
N GLU A 416 14.11 8.05 29.68
CA GLU A 416 14.89 7.68 30.86
C GLU A 416 16.02 6.72 30.45
N ALA A 417 17.25 7.02 30.85
CA ALA A 417 18.39 6.16 30.58
C ALA A 417 18.23 4.81 31.29
N ILE A 418 18.55 3.74 30.58
CA ILE A 418 18.49 2.38 31.12
C ILE A 418 19.93 1.89 31.26
N ASP A 419 20.36 1.73 32.51
CA ASP A 419 21.72 1.31 32.81
C ASP A 419 22.04 -0.05 32.20
N ASN A 420 23.17 -0.13 31.49
CA ASN A 420 23.66 -1.33 30.82
C ASN A 420 22.67 -1.96 29.83
N ALA A 421 21.75 -1.18 29.26
CA ALA A 421 20.87 -1.67 28.21
C ALA A 421 21.66 -2.05 26.95
N ALA A 422 21.37 -3.23 26.43
CA ALA A 422 21.78 -3.67 25.10
C ALA A 422 20.56 -3.60 24.19
N PHE A 423 20.68 -2.85 23.09
CA PHE A 423 19.62 -2.69 22.10
C PHE A 423 19.93 -3.49 20.85
N THR A 424 18.88 -4.05 20.24
CA THR A 424 18.94 -4.83 19.02
C THR A 424 18.63 -3.91 17.84
N GLU A 425 19.58 -3.81 16.90
CA GLU A 425 19.43 -2.99 15.70
C GLU A 425 18.46 -3.65 14.69
N PRO A 426 17.70 -2.84 13.92
CA PRO A 426 16.89 -3.38 12.83
C PRO A 426 17.77 -3.92 11.71
N ILE A 427 17.26 -4.94 11.01
CA ILE A 427 17.93 -5.49 9.83
C ILE A 427 17.83 -4.50 8.65
N HIS A 428 16.70 -3.79 8.56
CA HIS A 428 16.49 -2.74 7.58
C HIS A 428 15.62 -1.63 8.17
N TYR A 429 15.91 -0.39 7.79
CA TYR A 429 15.02 0.75 8.06
C TYR A 429 14.92 1.64 6.83
N TRP A 430 13.81 2.37 6.71
CA TRP A 430 13.60 3.32 5.61
C TRP A 430 13.85 4.77 6.04
N LEU A 431 14.49 5.52 5.15
CA LEU A 431 14.69 6.98 5.32
C LEU A 431 13.40 7.77 5.09
N GLN A 432 12.37 7.15 4.54
CA GLN A 432 11.03 7.67 4.37
C GLN A 432 10.02 6.82 5.15
N THR A 433 8.90 7.41 5.54
CA THR A 433 7.80 6.63 6.11
C THR A 433 7.15 5.78 5.03
N VAL A 434 7.28 4.46 5.17
CA VAL A 434 6.66 3.40 4.39
C VAL A 434 5.36 2.93 5.06
N ALA A 435 5.31 2.95 6.39
CA ALA A 435 4.31 2.32 7.23
C ALA A 435 4.11 0.84 6.85
N PRO A 436 5.13 -0.02 7.10
CA PRO A 436 5.15 -1.41 6.68
C PRO A 436 4.15 -2.26 7.50
N THR A 437 3.54 -3.24 6.83
CA THR A 437 2.44 -4.03 7.37
C THR A 437 2.73 -5.54 7.32
N GLY A 438 1.71 -6.39 7.16
CA GLY A 438 1.87 -7.85 7.20
C GLY A 438 2.79 -8.36 6.08
N LEU A 439 4.00 -8.78 6.46
CA LEU A 439 5.03 -9.30 5.57
C LEU A 439 4.94 -10.83 5.40
N THR A 440 5.55 -11.34 4.35
CA THR A 440 5.70 -12.79 4.13
C THR A 440 6.94 -13.09 3.29
N PHE A 441 7.48 -14.30 3.42
CA PHE A 441 8.49 -14.80 2.50
C PHE A 441 7.82 -15.39 1.25
N TYR A 442 8.33 -15.03 0.08
CA TYR A 442 7.84 -15.59 -1.16
C TYR A 442 8.35 -17.04 -1.33
N THR A 443 7.42 -17.98 -1.46
CA THR A 443 7.67 -19.42 -1.60
C THR A 443 7.18 -20.01 -2.93
N GLY A 444 6.66 -19.15 -3.81
CA GLY A 444 5.97 -19.55 -5.03
C GLY A 444 6.89 -19.89 -6.21
N ASN A 445 6.39 -20.67 -7.15
CA ASN A 445 7.14 -20.99 -8.38
C ASN A 445 6.79 -20.08 -9.57
N HIS A 446 5.85 -19.15 -9.39
CA HIS A 446 5.41 -18.23 -10.44
C HIS A 446 6.48 -17.17 -10.77
N PHE A 447 7.27 -16.76 -9.76
CA PHE A 447 8.43 -15.87 -9.88
C PHE A 447 9.64 -16.57 -9.24
N PRO A 448 10.31 -17.50 -9.93
CA PRO A 448 11.46 -18.22 -9.37
C PRO A 448 12.54 -17.30 -8.81
N GLU A 449 12.73 -16.12 -9.41
CA GLU A 449 13.67 -15.08 -8.99
C GLU A 449 13.28 -14.37 -7.68
N TRP A 450 12.09 -14.63 -7.14
CA TRP A 450 11.62 -14.10 -5.86
C TRP A 450 11.73 -15.12 -4.73
N GLN A 451 12.10 -16.37 -5.01
CA GLN A 451 12.16 -17.42 -4.00
C GLN A 451 13.02 -17.01 -2.80
N GLY A 452 12.44 -17.12 -1.59
CA GLY A 452 13.07 -16.72 -0.34
C GLY A 452 13.21 -15.21 -0.12
N ASN A 453 12.68 -14.37 -1.02
CA ASN A 453 12.67 -12.92 -0.80
C ASN A 453 11.56 -12.54 0.16
N LEU A 454 11.82 -11.54 0.98
CA LEU A 454 10.83 -10.99 1.90
C LEU A 454 9.99 -9.93 1.17
N ILE A 455 8.67 -10.08 1.24
CA ILE A 455 7.69 -9.18 0.65
C ILE A 455 7.05 -8.34 1.76
N VAL A 456 7.21 -7.02 1.69
CA VAL A 456 6.78 -6.08 2.74
C VAL A 456 5.83 -5.03 2.14
N PRO A 457 4.52 -5.10 2.41
CA PRO A 457 3.57 -4.09 1.96
C PRO A 457 3.61 -2.83 2.82
N GLY A 458 3.37 -1.67 2.23
CA GLY A 458 3.37 -0.37 2.90
C GLY A 458 2.08 0.44 2.70
N LEU A 459 1.66 1.15 3.75
CA LEU A 459 0.48 2.01 3.74
C LEU A 459 0.80 3.44 3.27
N SER A 460 1.93 3.99 3.70
CA SER A 460 2.27 5.38 3.42
C SER A 460 2.65 5.51 1.95
N ARG A 461 1.92 6.37 1.22
CA ARG A 461 1.97 6.54 -0.25
C ARG A 461 1.57 5.30 -1.07
N GLY A 462 1.42 4.14 -0.43
CA GLY A 462 1.12 2.85 -1.06
C GLY A 462 2.36 2.26 -1.72
N SER A 463 2.85 1.14 -1.20
CA SER A 463 4.07 0.51 -1.72
C SER A 463 4.08 -1.00 -1.49
N LEU A 464 4.88 -1.71 -2.28
CA LEU A 464 5.22 -3.12 -2.05
C LEU A 464 6.72 -3.28 -2.21
N TRP A 465 7.40 -3.71 -1.16
CA TRP A 465 8.84 -3.88 -1.16
C TRP A 465 9.21 -5.34 -1.28
N ARG A 466 10.22 -5.63 -2.10
CA ARG A 466 10.90 -6.92 -2.17
C ARG A 466 12.31 -6.75 -1.60
N ILE A 467 12.61 -7.50 -0.55
CA ILE A 467 13.92 -7.50 0.12
C ILE A 467 14.58 -8.84 -0.16
N VAL A 468 15.75 -8.78 -0.79
CA VAL A 468 16.61 -9.94 -1.00
C VAL A 468 17.56 -10.03 0.18
N LEU A 469 17.58 -11.17 0.85
CA LEU A 469 18.44 -11.44 1.99
C LEU A 469 19.60 -12.35 1.59
N GLU A 470 20.74 -12.16 2.23
CA GLU A 470 21.88 -13.07 2.23
C GLU A 470 22.18 -13.45 3.68
N GLY A 471 21.59 -14.56 4.14
CA GLY A 471 21.49 -14.86 5.56
C GLY A 471 20.65 -13.80 6.27
N GLU A 472 21.20 -13.17 7.31
CA GLU A 472 20.53 -12.15 8.11
C GLU A 472 20.83 -10.72 7.61
N LYS A 473 21.41 -10.58 6.42
CA LYS A 473 21.79 -9.28 5.85
C LYS A 473 20.92 -8.92 4.65
N VAL A 474 20.55 -7.66 4.55
CA VAL A 474 19.89 -7.11 3.36
C VAL A 474 20.92 -6.97 2.24
N LYS A 475 20.64 -7.65 1.12
CA LYS A 475 21.43 -7.55 -0.11
C LYS A 475 20.88 -6.46 -1.03
N THR A 476 19.58 -6.46 -1.27
CA THR A 476 18.89 -5.44 -2.07
C THR A 476 17.49 -5.19 -1.56
N VAL A 477 17.02 -3.96 -1.74
CA VAL A 477 15.65 -3.53 -1.43
C VAL A 477 15.09 -2.86 -2.68
N GLU A 478 13.98 -3.38 -3.18
CA GLU A 478 13.31 -2.90 -4.40
C GLU A 478 11.86 -2.54 -4.09
N GLU A 479 11.42 -1.37 -4.55
CA GLU A 479 10.00 -1.02 -4.57
C GLU A 479 9.38 -1.54 -5.89
N LEU A 480 8.39 -2.41 -5.75
CA LEU A 480 7.62 -2.96 -6.86
C LEU A 480 6.42 -2.06 -7.18
N PHE A 481 5.98 -2.06 -8.44
CA PHE A 481 4.79 -1.33 -8.90
C PHE A 481 4.83 0.19 -8.68
N MET A 482 5.98 0.83 -8.88
CA MET A 482 6.16 2.29 -8.67
C MET A 482 5.20 3.17 -9.51
N ASP A 483 4.71 2.67 -10.65
CA ASP A 483 3.78 3.38 -11.52
C ASP A 483 2.30 3.20 -11.12
N ASP A 484 2.01 2.35 -10.12
CA ASP A 484 0.66 2.01 -9.66
C ASP A 484 0.67 1.82 -8.14
N HIS A 485 0.81 2.91 -7.38
CA HIS A 485 0.82 2.80 -5.92
C HIS A 485 -0.54 2.42 -5.35
N VAL A 486 -0.55 1.40 -4.49
CA VAL A 486 -1.74 0.92 -3.78
C VAL A 486 -1.39 0.82 -2.30
N ARG A 487 -2.28 1.28 -1.42
CA ARG A 487 -2.13 1.09 0.02
C ARG A 487 -2.34 -0.38 0.36
N LEU A 488 -1.27 -1.07 0.74
CA LEU A 488 -1.32 -2.51 1.00
C LEU A 488 -1.21 -2.79 2.50
N ARG A 489 -2.01 -3.76 2.95
CA ARG A 489 -2.20 -4.12 4.35
C ARG A 489 -1.53 -5.44 4.73
N LYS A 490 -1.52 -6.42 3.83
CA LYS A 490 -0.90 -7.73 4.10
C LYS A 490 -0.54 -8.42 2.80
N ALA A 491 0.61 -9.09 2.79
CA ALA A 491 1.00 -10.08 1.80
C ALA A 491 0.82 -11.48 2.38
N VAL A 492 0.26 -12.41 1.60
CA VAL A 492 -0.01 -13.79 2.01
C VAL A 492 0.30 -14.73 0.85
N MET A 493 0.95 -15.87 1.14
CA MET A 493 1.13 -16.95 0.17
C MET A 493 -0.08 -17.89 0.20
N SER A 494 -0.62 -18.25 -0.97
CA SER A 494 -1.61 -19.32 -1.09
C SER A 494 -0.97 -20.71 -0.94
N PRO A 495 -1.74 -21.76 -0.63
CA PRO A 495 -1.19 -23.12 -0.51
C PRO A 495 -0.40 -23.61 -1.75
N ASN A 496 -0.77 -23.17 -2.97
CA ASN A 496 -0.03 -23.45 -4.22
C ASN A 496 1.05 -22.40 -4.56
N GLY A 497 1.41 -21.52 -3.64
CA GLY A 497 2.49 -20.54 -3.83
C GLY A 497 2.11 -19.35 -4.70
N GLY A 498 0.84 -18.95 -4.75
CA GLY A 498 0.44 -17.66 -5.29
C GLY A 498 0.65 -16.54 -4.27
N LEU A 499 1.12 -15.36 -4.70
CA LEU A 499 1.22 -14.20 -3.81
C LEU A 499 -0.06 -13.37 -3.89
N TYR A 500 -0.71 -13.18 -2.74
CA TYR A 500 -1.93 -12.39 -2.60
C TYR A 500 -1.69 -11.19 -1.69
N LEU A 501 -2.36 -10.09 -1.99
CA LEU A 501 -2.24 -8.82 -1.28
C LEU A 501 -3.62 -8.32 -0.85
N LEU A 502 -3.72 -7.77 0.36
CA LEU A 502 -4.90 -7.06 0.84
C LEU A 502 -4.70 -5.55 0.72
N THR A 503 -5.71 -4.82 0.26
CA THR A 503 -5.66 -3.34 0.19
C THR A 503 -6.29 -2.68 1.42
N ASP A 504 -5.73 -1.55 1.85
CA ASP A 504 -6.24 -0.73 2.97
C ASP A 504 -7.11 0.43 2.45
N GLU A 505 -8.25 0.09 1.84
CA GLU A 505 -9.13 1.02 1.12
C GLU A 505 -10.60 0.86 1.56
N GLU A 506 -11.44 1.87 1.31
CA GLU A 506 -12.89 1.79 1.65
C GLU A 506 -13.58 0.66 0.87
N ASN A 507 -13.27 0.55 -0.42
CA ASN A 507 -13.59 -0.62 -1.24
C ASN A 507 -12.36 -1.54 -1.26
N GLY A 508 -12.10 -2.20 -0.13
CA GLY A 508 -10.94 -3.08 0.05
C GLY A 508 -10.98 -4.27 -0.90
N ARG A 509 -9.79 -4.68 -1.36
CA ARG A 509 -9.60 -5.70 -2.39
C ARG A 509 -8.66 -6.80 -1.93
N ILE A 510 -8.84 -7.98 -2.50
CA ILE A 510 -7.84 -9.04 -2.57
C ILE A 510 -7.25 -8.98 -3.97
N LEU A 511 -5.94 -8.78 -4.06
CA LEU A 511 -5.18 -8.78 -5.30
C LEU A 511 -4.36 -10.06 -5.38
N LYS A 512 -4.21 -10.63 -6.58
CA LYS A 512 -3.26 -11.69 -6.88
C LYS A 512 -2.13 -11.12 -7.72
N VAL A 513 -0.88 -11.44 -7.37
CA VAL A 513 0.28 -11.07 -8.19
C VAL A 513 0.48 -12.12 -9.28
N THR A 514 0.44 -11.68 -10.54
CA THR A 514 0.53 -12.52 -11.76
C THR A 514 1.64 -12.01 -12.68
N ARG A 515 2.04 -12.80 -13.68
CA ARG A 515 3.17 -12.48 -14.57
C ARG A 515 2.74 -11.72 -15.81
#